data_AF-A0A455UDP8-F1
#
_entry.id   AF-A0A455UDP8-F1
#
_cell.length_a   1.000
_cell.length_b   1.000
_cell.length_c   1.000
_cell.angle_alpha   90.00
_cell.angle_beta   90.00
_cell.angle_gamma   90.00
#
_symmetry.space_group_name_H-M   'P 1'
#
loop_
_entity.id
_entity.type
_entity.pdbx_description
1 polymer ?
#
loop_
_entity_poly.entity_id
_entity_poly.type
_entity_poly.pdbx_seq_one_letter_code
_entity_poly.pdbx_strand_id
1 'polypeptide(L)'
;MRDGIDLKRIMITVWLCTFPAMFFGMWNAGWQANTAIDAGYASMGGWREAILMTLASGHDPSSLWANFVLGATYFLPIYLVTFVVGGFWEVLFAIKRGHEVNEGFFVTSVLFALILPATIPLWQVALGITFGVVIGKEIFGGTGKNFLNPALTGRAFLYFAYPAQISGDAVWVAADGYTGATPLACFPRKYGRNDEYL
;
A
#
# COMPACT_ATOMS: atom_id res chain seq x y z
N MET A 1 -28.41 17.16 -25.10
CA MET A 1 -27.85 17.40 -23.75
C MET A 1 -26.35 17.21 -23.85
N ARG A 2 -25.53 18.21 -23.51
CA ARG A 2 -24.06 18.05 -23.47
C ARG A 2 -23.75 17.33 -22.17
N ASP A 3 -23.30 16.09 -22.24
CA ASP A 3 -22.76 15.40 -21.07
C ASP A 3 -21.54 16.18 -20.58
N GLY A 4 -21.64 16.78 -19.39
CA GLY A 4 -20.63 17.71 -18.86
C GLY A 4 -19.51 17.01 -18.10
N ILE A 5 -19.54 15.68 -18.02
CA ILE A 5 -18.67 14.90 -17.15
C ILE A 5 -17.90 13.87 -18.00
N ASP A 6 -16.65 14.21 -18.29
CA ASP A 6 -15.69 13.29 -18.87
C ASP A 6 -15.16 12.37 -17.75
N LEU A 7 -15.69 11.13 -17.70
CA LEU A 7 -15.33 10.13 -16.69
C LEU A 7 -13.82 9.87 -16.64
N LYS A 8 -13.15 9.89 -17.80
CA LYS A 8 -11.70 9.74 -17.89
C LYS A 8 -10.97 10.89 -17.19
N ARG A 9 -11.42 12.14 -17.39
CA ARG A 9 -10.87 13.28 -16.62
C ARG A 9 -11.08 13.15 -15.12
N ILE A 10 -12.26 12.71 -14.69
CA ILE A 10 -12.52 12.53 -13.26
C ILE A 10 -11.56 11.49 -12.67
N MET A 11 -11.39 10.33 -13.32
CA MET A 11 -10.53 9.26 -12.81
C MET A 11 -9.06 9.69 -12.72
N ILE A 12 -8.56 10.38 -13.75
CA ILE A 12 -7.20 10.94 -13.73
C ILE A 12 -7.06 12.01 -12.66
N THR A 13 -8.06 12.87 -12.45
CA THR A 13 -8.03 13.91 -11.42
C THR A 13 -7.97 13.30 -10.02
N VAL A 14 -8.81 12.29 -9.75
CA VAL A 14 -8.81 11.57 -8.46
C VAL A 14 -7.47 10.87 -8.24
N TRP A 15 -6.92 10.23 -9.27
CA TRP A 15 -5.60 9.61 -9.20
C TRP A 15 -4.52 10.65 -8.87
N LEU A 16 -4.51 11.80 -9.53
CA LEU A 16 -3.57 12.90 -9.22
C LEU A 16 -3.76 13.44 -7.79
N CYS A 17 -4.99 13.53 -7.30
CA CYS A 17 -5.26 13.95 -5.92
C CYS A 17 -4.69 12.98 -4.86
N THR A 18 -4.34 11.74 -5.22
CA THR A 18 -3.66 10.83 -4.29
C THR A 18 -2.18 11.14 -4.11
N PHE A 19 -1.57 11.94 -5.00
CA PHE A 19 -0.13 12.18 -5.00
C PHE A 19 0.40 12.84 -3.72
N PRO A 20 -0.26 13.86 -3.13
CA PRO A 20 0.20 14.42 -1.86
C PRO A 20 0.27 13.37 -0.75
N ALA A 21 -0.76 12.51 -0.64
CA ALA A 21 -0.77 11.43 0.33
C ALA A 21 0.28 10.35 0.02
N MET A 22 0.49 10.04 -1.26
CA MET A 22 1.49 9.09 -1.72
C MET A 22 2.92 9.55 -1.40
N PHE A 23 3.28 10.79 -1.71
CA PHE A 23 4.61 11.32 -1.42
C PHE A 23 4.86 11.48 0.07
N PHE A 24 3.85 11.93 0.81
CA PHE A 24 3.93 11.97 2.27
C PHE A 24 4.11 10.56 2.86
N GLY A 25 3.38 9.56 2.35
CA GLY A 25 3.51 8.17 2.76
C GLY A 25 4.91 7.60 2.50
N MET A 26 5.49 7.86 1.32
CA MET A 26 6.88 7.49 1.02
C MET A 26 7.85 8.13 2.01
N TRP A 27 7.79 9.46 2.16
CA TRP A 27 8.68 10.16 3.11
C TRP A 27 8.51 9.64 4.53
N ASN A 28 7.28 9.44 5.00
CA ASN A 28 6.99 9.02 6.36
C ASN A 28 7.46 7.58 6.62
N ALA A 29 7.27 6.66 5.67
CA ALA A 29 7.76 5.28 5.80
C ALA A 29 9.29 5.23 5.94
N GLY A 30 10.02 6.01 5.13
CA GLY A 30 11.47 6.06 5.23
C GLY A 30 11.96 6.83 6.46
N TRP A 31 11.27 7.89 6.89
CA TRP A 31 11.59 8.59 8.13
C TRP A 31 11.47 7.67 9.35
N GLN A 32 10.39 6.89 9.45
CA GLN A 32 10.23 5.90 10.53
C GLN A 32 11.31 4.81 10.48
N ALA A 33 11.66 4.34 9.28
CA ALA A 33 12.71 3.35 9.09
C ALA A 33 14.09 3.87 9.50
N ASN A 34 14.49 5.04 9.01
CA ASN A 34 15.77 5.67 9.37
C ASN A 34 15.83 5.99 10.87
N THR A 35 14.75 6.48 11.47
CA THR A 35 14.69 6.75 12.92
C THR A 35 14.87 5.47 13.74
N ALA A 36 14.29 4.35 13.30
CA ALA A 36 14.52 3.07 13.95
C ALA A 36 15.97 2.60 13.76
N ILE A 37 16.54 2.74 12.57
CA ILE A 37 17.94 2.35 12.32
C ILE A 37 18.91 3.18 13.17
N ASP A 38 18.68 4.49 13.30
CA ASP A 38 19.44 5.38 14.18
C ASP A 38 19.32 5.00 15.66
N ALA A 39 18.16 4.49 16.08
CA ALA A 39 17.93 3.94 17.42
C ALA A 39 18.61 2.56 17.65
N GLY A 40 19.37 2.03 16.68
CA GLY A 40 20.15 0.80 16.79
C GLY A 40 19.47 -0.46 16.23
N TYR A 41 18.33 -0.33 15.56
CA TYR A 41 17.71 -1.45 14.84
C TYR A 41 18.45 -1.72 13.52
N ALA A 42 18.38 -2.97 13.04
CA ALA A 42 19.01 -3.34 11.78
C ALA A 42 18.16 -2.86 10.58
N SER A 43 18.79 -2.53 9.46
CA SER A 43 18.06 -2.39 8.21
C SER A 43 17.58 -3.76 7.72
N MET A 44 16.41 -3.81 7.07
CA MET A 44 15.94 -4.99 6.34
C MET A 44 16.88 -5.44 5.21
N GLY A 45 17.84 -4.60 4.80
CA GLY A 45 18.88 -4.99 3.86
C GLY A 45 18.41 -5.21 2.41
N GLY A 46 19.28 -5.83 1.62
CA GLY A 46 19.03 -6.20 0.23
C GLY A 46 19.26 -5.06 -0.77
N TRP A 47 18.57 -5.12 -1.92
CA TRP A 47 18.74 -4.17 -3.02
C TRP A 47 18.31 -2.74 -2.66
N ARG A 48 17.47 -2.57 -1.63
CA ARG A 48 17.00 -1.27 -1.14
C ARG A 48 18.15 -0.45 -0.57
N GLU A 49 19.07 -1.11 0.13
CA GLU A 49 20.28 -0.50 0.67
C GLU A 49 21.21 -0.01 -0.41
N ALA A 50 21.41 -0.81 -1.47
CA ALA A 50 22.22 -0.38 -2.61
C ALA A 50 21.67 0.92 -3.23
N ILE A 51 20.34 1.01 -3.38
CA ILE A 51 19.70 2.23 -3.90
C ILE A 51 19.86 3.40 -2.94
N LEU A 52 19.65 3.19 -1.64
CA LEU A 52 19.80 4.26 -0.66
C LEU A 52 21.23 4.81 -0.62
N MET A 53 22.22 3.94 -0.59
CA MET A 53 23.63 4.32 -0.57
C MET A 53 24.03 5.08 -1.84
N THR A 54 23.49 4.69 -2.99
CA THR A 54 23.80 5.36 -4.27
C THR A 54 23.09 6.71 -4.44
N LEU A 55 21.85 6.85 -3.99
CA LEU A 55 21.03 8.04 -4.27
C LEU A 55 20.96 9.04 -3.10
N ALA A 56 21.18 8.60 -1.86
CA ALA A 56 21.02 9.44 -0.69
C ALA A 56 22.19 9.36 0.32
N SER A 57 23.29 8.70 -0.05
CA SER A 57 24.53 8.64 0.72
C SER A 57 24.42 8.04 2.14
N GLY A 58 23.34 7.30 2.43
CA GLY A 58 23.17 6.54 3.68
C GLY A 58 21.85 6.77 4.41
N HIS A 59 21.77 6.24 5.63
CA HIS A 59 20.66 6.43 6.55
C HIS A 59 20.86 7.71 7.36
N ASP A 60 20.00 8.70 7.14
CA ASP A 60 19.98 9.93 7.92
C ASP A 60 18.51 10.34 8.16
N PRO A 61 18.01 10.23 9.41
CA PRO A 61 16.64 10.64 9.75
C PRO A 61 16.37 12.13 9.55
N SER A 62 17.40 12.99 9.61
CA SER A 62 17.27 14.44 9.44
C SER A 62 17.16 14.86 7.97
N SER A 63 17.64 14.01 7.05
CA SER A 63 17.61 14.27 5.61
C SER A 63 16.25 13.92 5.00
N LEU A 64 15.53 14.93 4.53
CA LEU A 64 14.26 14.76 3.80
C LEU A 64 14.44 13.84 2.57
N TRP A 65 15.56 13.95 1.88
CA TRP A 65 15.85 13.18 0.68
C TRP A 65 16.12 11.70 0.99
N ALA A 66 16.94 11.40 2.02
CA ALA A 66 17.20 10.02 2.42
C ALA A 66 15.94 9.30 2.89
N ASN A 67 15.08 10.00 3.65
CA ASN A 67 13.79 9.49 4.08
C ASN A 67 12.87 9.20 2.89
N PHE A 68 12.80 10.12 1.92
CA PHE A 68 11.96 9.91 0.72
C PHE A 68 12.45 8.74 -0.14
N VAL A 69 13.76 8.68 -0.43
CA VAL A 69 14.36 7.61 -1.23
C VAL A 69 14.12 6.24 -0.59
N LEU A 70 14.41 6.09 0.70
CA LEU A 70 14.21 4.83 1.41
C LEU A 70 12.76 4.37 1.33
N GLY A 71 11.81 5.24 1.66
CA GLY A 71 10.39 4.88 1.61
C GLY A 71 9.88 4.59 0.19
N ALA A 72 10.41 5.28 -0.83
CA ALA A 72 10.10 4.98 -2.23
C ALA A 72 10.53 3.55 -2.61
N THR A 73 11.64 3.02 -2.09
CA THR A 73 12.06 1.63 -2.34
C THR A 73 11.11 0.57 -1.76
N TYR A 74 10.28 0.93 -0.77
CA TYR A 74 9.24 0.05 -0.25
C TYR A 74 7.93 0.21 -1.01
N PHE A 75 7.49 1.46 -1.24
CA PHE A 75 6.20 1.73 -1.88
C PHE A 75 6.18 1.39 -3.39
N LEU A 76 7.22 1.76 -4.15
CA LEU A 76 7.21 1.61 -5.61
C LEU A 76 7.06 0.15 -6.06
N PRO A 77 7.74 -0.84 -5.46
CA PRO A 77 7.51 -2.25 -5.80
C PRO A 77 6.07 -2.71 -5.52
N ILE A 78 5.47 -2.28 -4.39
CA ILE A 78 4.08 -2.63 -4.04
C ILE A 78 3.13 -2.05 -5.09
N TYR A 79 3.31 -0.78 -5.44
CA TYR A 79 2.49 -0.12 -6.45
C TYR A 79 2.65 -0.78 -7.83
N LEU A 80 3.88 -1.09 -8.24
CA LEU A 80 4.18 -1.74 -9.52
C LEU A 80 3.53 -3.12 -9.62
N VAL A 81 3.66 -3.95 -8.58
CA VAL A 81 3.04 -5.28 -8.56
C VAL A 81 1.53 -5.18 -8.60
N THR A 82 0.95 -4.26 -7.83
CA THR A 82 -0.50 -4.00 -7.84
C THR A 82 -0.97 -3.63 -9.24
N PHE A 83 -0.26 -2.70 -9.90
CA PHE A 83 -0.62 -2.20 -11.22
C PHE A 83 -0.51 -3.28 -12.29
N VAL A 84 0.58 -4.04 -12.31
CA VAL A 84 0.82 -5.10 -13.31
C VAL A 84 -0.18 -6.24 -13.15
N VAL A 85 -0.35 -6.77 -11.93
CA VAL A 85 -1.21 -7.95 -11.69
C VAL A 85 -2.69 -7.60 -11.81
N GLY A 86 -3.13 -6.49 -11.23
CA GLY A 86 -4.52 -6.07 -11.36
C GLY A 86 -4.87 -5.63 -12.78
N GLY A 87 -3.96 -4.90 -13.45
CA GLY A 87 -4.12 -4.50 -14.84
C GLY A 87 -4.17 -5.70 -15.79
N PHE A 88 -3.37 -6.73 -15.54
CA PHE A 88 -3.45 -8.01 -16.27
C PHE A 88 -4.85 -8.61 -16.21
N TRP A 89 -5.43 -8.72 -15.01
CA TRP A 89 -6.79 -9.27 -14.86
C TRP A 89 -7.84 -8.39 -15.54
N GLU A 90 -7.73 -7.07 -15.38
CA GLU A 90 -8.68 -6.14 -16.00
C GLU A 90 -8.66 -6.24 -17.53
N VAL A 91 -7.48 -6.26 -18.13
CA VAL A 91 -7.31 -6.44 -19.58
C VAL A 91 -7.85 -7.81 -20.03
N LEU A 92 -7.58 -8.87 -19.28
CA LEU A 92 -8.07 -10.22 -19.61
C LEU A 92 -9.60 -10.29 -19.62
N PHE A 93 -10.26 -9.70 -18.61
CA PHE A 93 -11.72 -9.66 -18.55
C PHE A 93 -12.33 -8.71 -19.58
N ALA A 94 -11.66 -7.60 -19.89
CA ALA A 94 -12.04 -6.68 -20.97
C ALA A 94 -12.08 -7.39 -22.34
N ILE A 95 -11.01 -8.13 -22.66
CA ILE A 95 -10.92 -8.95 -23.88
C ILE A 95 -12.03 -9.99 -23.93
N LYS A 96 -12.22 -10.75 -22.83
CA LYS A 96 -13.22 -11.83 -22.78
C LYS A 96 -14.66 -11.33 -22.97
N ARG A 97 -14.96 -10.12 -22.52
CA ARG A 97 -16.31 -9.52 -22.57
C ARG A 97 -16.50 -8.54 -23.72
N GLY A 98 -15.46 -8.25 -24.50
CA GLY A 98 -15.53 -7.35 -25.65
C GLY A 98 -15.88 -5.90 -25.28
N HIS A 99 -15.42 -5.41 -24.14
CA HIS A 99 -15.59 -4.01 -23.71
C HIS A 99 -14.24 -3.33 -23.50
N GLU A 100 -14.25 -2.00 -23.49
CA GLU A 100 -13.04 -1.20 -23.29
C GLU A 100 -12.53 -1.29 -21.84
N VAL A 101 -11.21 -1.19 -21.68
CA VAL A 101 -10.56 -1.14 -20.37
C VAL A 101 -10.95 0.15 -19.66
N ASN A 102 -11.42 0.04 -18.43
CA ASN A 102 -11.90 1.19 -17.67
C ASN A 102 -10.76 1.83 -16.85
N GLU A 103 -10.69 3.15 -16.86
CA GLU A 103 -9.65 3.89 -16.12
C GLU A 103 -9.80 3.84 -14.60
N GLY A 104 -10.95 3.37 -14.08
CA GLY A 104 -11.18 3.20 -12.64
C GLY A 104 -10.18 2.26 -11.96
N PHE A 105 -9.46 1.43 -12.73
CA PHE A 105 -8.36 0.64 -12.20
C PHE A 105 -7.19 1.49 -11.69
N PHE A 106 -6.88 2.62 -12.33
CA PHE A 106 -5.78 3.49 -11.91
C PHE A 106 -5.98 3.94 -10.47
N VAL A 107 -7.21 4.35 -10.13
CA VAL A 107 -7.59 4.73 -8.77
C VAL A 107 -7.53 3.51 -7.83
N THR A 108 -8.06 2.36 -8.24
CA THR A 108 -8.03 1.14 -7.42
C THR A 108 -6.60 0.71 -7.07
N SER A 109 -5.68 0.76 -8.05
CA SER A 109 -4.29 0.35 -7.87
C SER A 109 -3.52 1.23 -6.89
N VAL A 110 -3.68 2.57 -6.98
CA VAL A 110 -3.00 3.48 -6.06
C VAL A 110 -3.59 3.40 -4.66
N LEU A 111 -4.92 3.31 -4.54
CA LEU A 111 -5.57 3.17 -3.24
C LEU A 111 -5.19 1.86 -2.56
N PHE A 112 -5.14 0.75 -3.31
CA PHE A 112 -4.72 -0.53 -2.76
C PHE A 112 -3.27 -0.51 -2.27
N ALA A 113 -2.35 0.11 -3.01
CA ALA A 113 -0.96 0.23 -2.58
C ALA A 113 -0.81 1.10 -1.32
N LEU A 114 -1.62 2.17 -1.18
CA LEU A 114 -1.54 3.09 -0.04
C LEU A 114 -2.12 2.54 1.27
N ILE A 115 -2.96 1.51 1.22
CA ILE A 115 -3.62 0.92 2.41
C ILE A 115 -2.92 -0.34 2.94
N LEU A 116 -1.78 -0.71 2.35
CA LEU A 116 -0.96 -1.85 2.75
C LEU A 116 0.28 -1.40 3.53
N PRO A 117 0.79 -2.24 4.45
CA PRO A 117 2.05 -1.93 5.15
C PRO A 117 3.25 -2.01 4.19
N ALA A 118 4.27 -1.19 4.46
CA ALA A 118 5.47 -1.08 3.62
C ALA A 118 6.30 -2.37 3.54
N THR A 119 6.18 -3.24 4.54
CA THR A 119 6.94 -4.49 4.68
C THR A 119 6.23 -5.70 4.05
N ILE A 120 5.04 -5.52 3.46
CA ILE A 120 4.25 -6.63 2.93
C ILE A 120 5.01 -7.36 1.81
N PRO A 121 5.04 -8.71 1.83
CA PRO A 121 5.62 -9.48 0.73
C PRO A 121 4.90 -9.22 -0.59
N LEU A 122 5.66 -9.02 -1.68
CA LEU A 122 5.12 -8.67 -2.99
C LEU A 122 4.15 -9.72 -3.57
N TRP A 123 4.35 -11.00 -3.26
CA TRP A 123 3.43 -12.05 -3.69
C TRP A 123 2.06 -11.94 -3.00
N GLN A 124 1.99 -11.46 -1.75
CA GLN A 124 0.71 -11.21 -1.06
C GLN A 124 -0.01 -10.03 -1.71
N VAL A 125 0.72 -8.99 -2.10
CA VAL A 125 0.16 -7.87 -2.87
C VAL A 125 -0.51 -8.38 -4.13
N ALA A 126 0.16 -9.26 -4.89
CA ALA A 126 -0.36 -9.87 -6.11
C ALA A 126 -1.64 -10.69 -5.86
N LEU A 127 -1.68 -11.49 -4.79
CA LEU A 127 -2.88 -12.27 -4.43
C LEU A 127 -4.04 -11.37 -3.98
N GLY A 128 -3.74 -10.35 -3.17
CA GLY A 128 -4.75 -9.42 -2.65
C GLY A 128 -5.42 -8.61 -3.77
N ILE A 129 -4.64 -8.06 -4.71
CA ILE A 129 -5.21 -7.34 -5.85
C ILE A 129 -5.95 -8.29 -6.79
N THR A 130 -5.46 -9.52 -6.98
CA THR A 130 -6.17 -10.54 -7.77
C THR A 130 -7.54 -10.82 -7.16
N PHE A 131 -7.63 -11.05 -5.85
CA PHE A 131 -8.91 -11.26 -5.18
C PHE A 131 -9.82 -10.03 -5.29
N GLY A 132 -9.29 -8.84 -5.03
CA GLY A 132 -10.04 -7.58 -5.12
C GLY A 132 -10.61 -7.32 -6.52
N VAL A 133 -9.80 -7.46 -7.56
CA VAL A 133 -10.21 -7.23 -8.95
C VAL A 133 -11.13 -8.35 -9.45
N VAL A 134 -10.73 -9.61 -9.32
CA VAL A 134 -11.51 -10.72 -9.87
C VAL A 134 -12.82 -10.90 -9.11
N ILE A 135 -12.76 -11.03 -7.78
CA ILE A 135 -13.94 -11.31 -6.96
C ILE A 135 -14.72 -10.04 -6.66
N GLY A 136 -14.04 -8.96 -6.30
CA GLY A 136 -14.70 -7.71 -5.87
C GLY A 136 -15.26 -6.85 -7.02
N LYS A 137 -14.76 -7.02 -8.25
CA LYS A 137 -15.16 -6.19 -9.41
C LYS A 137 -15.61 -7.02 -10.61
N GLU A 138 -14.75 -7.89 -11.12
CA GLU A 138 -14.97 -8.50 -12.43
C GLU A 138 -16.09 -9.55 -12.42
N ILE A 139 -16.24 -10.37 -11.37
CA ILE A 139 -17.34 -11.34 -11.28
C ILE A 139 -18.72 -10.65 -11.41
N PHE A 140 -18.86 -9.44 -10.90
CA PHE A 140 -20.12 -8.67 -10.94
C PHE A 140 -20.35 -7.91 -12.25
N GLY A 141 -19.46 -8.05 -13.22
CA GLY A 141 -19.62 -7.42 -14.53
C GLY A 141 -18.79 -6.16 -14.75
N GLY A 142 -17.81 -5.88 -13.88
CA GLY A 142 -16.83 -4.81 -14.07
C GLY A 142 -17.23 -3.47 -13.42
N THR A 143 -16.62 -2.38 -13.90
CA THR A 143 -16.83 -1.03 -13.35
C THR A 143 -18.29 -0.58 -13.43
N GLY A 144 -18.81 -0.02 -12.33
CA GLY A 144 -20.18 0.47 -12.24
C GLY A 144 -21.22 -0.58 -11.83
N LYS A 145 -20.81 -1.86 -11.73
CA LYS A 145 -21.64 -2.97 -11.20
C LYS A 145 -21.09 -3.57 -9.91
N ASN A 146 -19.94 -3.09 -9.45
CA ASN A 146 -19.30 -3.55 -8.24
C ASN A 146 -20.08 -3.07 -6.99
N PHE A 147 -20.63 -4.02 -6.24
CA PHE A 147 -21.30 -3.75 -4.96
C PHE A 147 -20.32 -3.35 -3.84
N LEU A 148 -19.05 -3.77 -3.96
CA LEU A 148 -17.99 -3.52 -2.96
C LEU A 148 -16.84 -2.71 -3.57
N ASN A 149 -16.08 -2.03 -2.71
CA ASN A 149 -14.83 -1.40 -3.12
C ASN A 149 -13.74 -2.47 -3.38
N PRO A 150 -13.23 -2.63 -4.62
CA PRO A 150 -12.29 -3.70 -4.96
C PRO A 150 -10.97 -3.65 -4.17
N ALA A 151 -10.44 -2.45 -3.90
CA ALA A 151 -9.22 -2.29 -3.11
C ALA A 151 -9.43 -2.73 -1.66
N LEU A 152 -10.55 -2.32 -1.04
CA LEU A 152 -10.88 -2.73 0.32
C LEU A 152 -11.21 -4.22 0.40
N THR A 153 -11.86 -4.80 -0.62
CA THR A 153 -12.11 -6.25 -0.71
C THR A 153 -10.79 -7.02 -0.74
N GLY A 154 -9.82 -6.58 -1.55
CA GLY A 154 -8.48 -7.18 -1.58
C GLY A 154 -7.77 -7.08 -0.22
N ARG A 155 -7.87 -5.92 0.44
CA ARG A 155 -7.26 -5.72 1.77
C ARG A 155 -7.93 -6.59 2.84
N ALA A 156 -9.24 -6.74 2.80
CA ALA A 156 -9.98 -7.60 3.70
C ALA A 156 -9.60 -9.08 3.52
N PHE A 157 -9.41 -9.52 2.27
CA PHE A 157 -8.89 -10.86 1.99
C PHE A 157 -7.52 -11.07 2.64
N LEU A 158 -6.59 -10.14 2.46
CA LEU A 158 -5.26 -10.23 3.10
C LEU A 158 -5.34 -10.20 4.62
N TYR A 159 -6.25 -9.41 5.19
CA TYR A 159 -6.48 -9.32 6.63
C TYR A 159 -6.83 -10.67 7.26
N PHE A 160 -7.71 -11.44 6.62
CA PHE A 160 -8.13 -12.74 7.14
C PHE A 160 -7.20 -13.90 6.72
N ALA A 161 -6.60 -13.83 5.53
CA ALA A 161 -5.73 -14.90 5.03
C ALA A 161 -4.30 -14.81 5.58
N TYR A 162 -3.77 -13.61 5.78
CA TYR A 162 -2.37 -13.36 6.16
C TYR A 162 -2.25 -12.28 7.27
N PRO A 163 -2.86 -12.51 8.45
CA PRO A 163 -2.95 -11.50 9.50
C PRO A 163 -1.57 -11.03 10.00
N ALA A 164 -0.55 -11.91 9.99
CA ALA A 164 0.78 -11.60 10.50
C ALA A 164 1.54 -10.53 9.70
N GLN A 165 1.19 -10.31 8.42
CA GLN A 165 1.87 -9.36 7.54
C GLN A 165 1.07 -8.06 7.31
N ILE A 166 -0.16 -8.00 7.81
CA ILE A 166 -1.08 -6.87 7.61
C ILE A 166 -1.57 -6.26 8.92
N SER A 167 -1.27 -6.91 10.04
CA SER A 167 -1.67 -6.49 11.39
C SER A 167 -0.62 -6.91 12.41
N GLY A 168 -0.66 -6.31 13.60
CA GLY A 168 0.33 -6.51 14.66
C GLY A 168 1.29 -5.34 14.81
N ASP A 169 2.35 -5.54 15.61
CA ASP A 169 3.23 -4.45 16.08
C ASP A 169 4.54 -4.34 15.26
N ALA A 170 4.89 -5.34 14.47
CA ALA A 170 6.17 -5.41 13.75
C ALA A 170 6.10 -4.97 12.27
N VAL A 171 4.91 -4.82 11.68
CA VAL A 171 4.75 -4.68 10.22
C VAL A 171 4.77 -3.23 9.73
N TRP A 172 4.67 -2.25 10.63
CA TRP A 172 4.44 -0.84 10.28
C TRP A 172 5.71 -0.02 10.06
N VAL A 173 6.81 -0.39 10.71
CA VAL A 173 8.10 0.30 10.58
C VAL A 173 9.06 -0.58 9.81
N ALA A 174 9.68 -0.01 8.79
CA ALA A 174 10.54 -0.75 7.87
C ALA A 174 11.98 -0.93 8.41
N ALA A 175 12.11 -1.48 9.63
CA ALA A 175 13.38 -1.80 10.28
C ALA A 175 13.30 -3.19 10.92
N ASP A 176 14.38 -3.96 10.79
CA ASP A 176 14.45 -5.33 11.31
C ASP A 176 14.56 -5.34 12.85
N GLY A 177 13.83 -6.26 13.47
CA GLY A 177 13.70 -6.36 14.93
C GLY A 177 12.84 -5.27 15.59
N TYR A 178 12.32 -4.29 14.84
CA TYR A 178 11.44 -3.27 15.40
C TYR A 178 10.06 -3.85 15.73
N THR A 179 9.58 -3.60 16.95
CA THR A 179 8.22 -3.91 17.38
C THR A 179 7.64 -2.73 18.14
N GLY A 180 6.47 -2.26 17.72
CA GLY A 180 5.83 -1.09 18.30
C GLY A 180 4.31 -1.16 18.17
N ALA A 181 3.62 -1.04 19.31
CA ALA A 181 2.17 -0.93 19.30
C ALA A 181 1.75 0.31 18.51
N THR A 182 0.81 0.14 17.58
CA THR A 182 0.23 1.29 16.86
C THR A 182 -0.40 2.28 17.86
N PRO A 183 -0.46 3.59 17.55
CA PRO A 183 -1.06 4.58 18.44
C PRO A 183 -2.49 4.24 18.88
N LEU A 184 -3.25 3.60 17.99
CA LEU A 184 -4.60 3.14 18.31
C LEU A 184 -4.61 1.90 19.20
N ALA A 185 -3.67 0.97 19.01
CA ALA A 185 -3.53 -0.19 19.90
C ALA A 185 -3.02 0.22 21.29
N CYS A 186 -2.22 1.29 21.40
CA CYS A 186 -1.70 1.77 22.68
C CYS A 186 -2.74 2.56 23.50
N PHE A 187 -3.73 3.19 22.87
CA PHE A 187 -4.70 4.05 23.57
C PHE A 187 -5.59 3.27 24.57
N PRO A 188 -6.27 2.16 24.19
CA PRO A 188 -6.99 1.32 25.15
C PRO A 188 -6.07 0.71 26.20
N ARG A 189 -4.81 0.42 25.82
CA ARG A 189 -3.80 -0.16 26.73
C ARG A 189 -3.41 0.79 27.87
N LYS A 190 -3.47 2.10 27.63
CA LYS A 190 -3.11 3.13 28.62
C LYS A 190 -4.28 3.59 29.51
N TYR A 191 -5.53 3.41 29.09
CA TYR A 191 -6.70 3.97 29.79
C TYR A 191 -7.70 2.92 30.30
N GLY A 192 -7.59 1.66 29.87
CA GLY A 192 -8.55 0.60 30.20
C GLY A 192 -7.95 -0.64 30.87
N ARG A 193 -6.70 -0.58 31.34
CA ARG A 193 -6.05 -1.73 32.00
C ARG A 193 -5.01 -1.29 33.03
N ASN A 194 -5.50 -0.60 34.06
CA ASN A 194 -4.85 -0.70 35.36
C ASN A 194 -5.35 -2.01 35.97
N ASP A 195 -4.42 -2.90 36.26
CA ASP A 195 -4.51 -4.01 37.22
C ASP A 195 -4.89 -5.41 36.71
N GLU A 196 -4.20 -6.38 37.34
CA GLU A 196 -4.50 -7.81 37.51
C GLU A 196 -4.06 -8.81 36.41
N TYR A 197 -2.83 -9.33 36.53
CA TYR A 197 -2.49 -10.71 36.98
C TYR A 197 -1.05 -11.07 36.57
N LEU A 198 -0.18 -11.20 37.59
CA LEU A 198 1.21 -11.69 37.64
C LEU A 198 2.32 -10.74 37.14
#